data_AF-A0A1I7RTT8-F1
#
_entry.id   AF-A0A1I7RTT8-F1
#
_cell.length_a   1.000
_cell.length_b   1.000
_cell.length_c   1.000
_cell.angle_alpha   90.00
_cell.angle_beta   90.00
_cell.angle_gamma   90.00
#
_symmetry.space_group_name_H-M   'P 1'
#
loop_
_entity.id
_entity.type
_entity.pdbx_description
1 polymer ?
#
loop_
_entity_poly.entity_id
_entity_poly.type
_entity_poly.pdbx_seq_one_letter_code
_entity_poly.pdbx_strand_id
1 'polypeptide(L)'
;MAENEENQQEITLDSVELVFGFPLDRVHKLAMKYYKDHEKTGELQVDYPIRLRFMAFSKQARYGVYKDELADVGWFDLVGNDAKKEWQKLGEISREEAMLEFVRLLDVVCPTFKPFVKEQAALEAPKLNGKTPYLNGKADSQEVIEKYQQQKKQIQEALNKQTYHQFLAYAQQNFPGEPQKVRED
;
A
#
# COMPACT_ATOMS: atom_id res chain seq x y z
N MET A 1 27.89 21.81 0.37
CA MET A 1 27.55 20.40 0.63
C MET A 1 26.16 20.42 1.22
N ALA A 2 25.14 20.19 0.40
CA ALA A 2 23.76 20.14 0.86
C ALA A 2 23.45 18.67 1.16
N GLU A 3 23.20 18.38 2.43
CA GLU A 3 22.73 17.10 2.93
C GLU A 3 21.33 16.88 2.34
N ASN A 4 21.23 15.94 1.40
CA ASN A 4 19.97 15.47 0.86
C ASN A 4 19.52 14.29 1.71
N GLU A 5 19.13 14.56 2.95
CA GLU A 5 18.40 13.60 3.78
C GLU A 5 16.95 13.57 3.29
N GLU A 6 16.72 12.87 2.18
CA GLU A 6 15.37 12.44 1.84
C GLU A 6 14.91 11.50 2.96
N ASN A 7 14.06 12.07 3.81
CA ASN A 7 13.29 11.41 4.85
C ASN A 7 12.57 10.19 4.24
N GLN A 8 13.24 9.02 4.24
CA GLN A 8 12.63 7.74 3.96
C GLN A 8 11.68 7.46 5.13
N GLN A 9 10.45 7.96 5.03
CA GLN A 9 9.38 7.61 5.95
C GLN A 9 9.32 6.08 6.04
N GLU A 10 9.66 5.54 7.20
CA GLU A 10 9.63 4.12 7.45
C GLU A 10 8.20 3.61 7.26
N ILE A 11 8.00 2.71 6.30
CA ILE A 11 6.68 2.18 5.96
C ILE A 11 6.31 1.17 7.05
N THR A 12 5.42 1.49 7.98
CA THR A 12 4.97 0.58 9.04
C THR A 12 3.66 -0.09 8.65
N LEU A 13 3.19 -1.07 9.45
CA LEU A 13 1.90 -1.71 9.24
C LEU A 13 0.75 -0.68 9.25
N ASP A 14 0.84 0.31 10.14
CA ASP A 14 -0.18 1.36 10.28
C ASP A 14 -0.11 2.42 9.16
N SER A 15 1.06 2.64 8.56
CA SER A 15 1.25 3.66 7.53
C SER A 15 1.15 3.14 6.10
N VAL A 16 1.12 1.82 5.88
CA VAL A 16 1.15 1.23 4.53
C VAL A 16 0.01 1.72 3.64
N GLU A 17 -1.21 1.83 4.17
CA GLU A 17 -2.35 2.30 3.39
C GLU A 17 -2.24 3.78 3.04
N LEU A 18 -1.71 4.59 3.94
CA LEU A 18 -1.41 5.99 3.68
C LEU A 18 -0.30 6.16 2.63
N VAL A 19 0.74 5.31 2.69
CA VAL A 19 1.89 5.39 1.79
C VAL A 19 1.54 4.94 0.37
N PHE A 20 0.77 3.87 0.22
CA PHE A 20 0.52 3.23 -1.08
C PHE A 20 -0.90 3.44 -1.62
N GLY A 21 -1.85 3.92 -0.81
CA GLY A 21 -3.24 4.08 -1.20
C GLY A 21 -4.05 2.78 -1.21
N PHE A 22 -3.51 1.70 -0.66
CA PHE A 22 -4.15 0.38 -0.59
C PHE A 22 -3.82 -0.34 0.72
N PRO A 23 -4.71 -1.22 1.22
CA PRO A 23 -4.41 -2.06 2.37
C PRO A 23 -3.26 -3.05 2.05
N LEU A 24 -2.55 -3.49 3.10
CA LEU A 24 -1.35 -4.33 2.99
C LEU A 24 -1.52 -5.55 2.08
N ASP A 25 -2.61 -6.30 2.23
CA ASP A 25 -2.89 -7.48 1.40
C ASP A 25 -2.93 -7.15 -0.10
N ARG A 26 -3.43 -5.97 -0.47
CA ARG A 26 -3.51 -5.53 -1.87
C ARG A 26 -2.13 -5.07 -2.36
N VAL A 27 -1.42 -4.29 -1.55
CA VAL A 27 -0.04 -3.85 -1.86
C VAL A 27 0.88 -5.06 -2.04
N HIS A 28 0.82 -6.03 -1.14
CA HIS A 28 1.62 -7.26 -1.22
C HIS A 28 1.28 -8.10 -2.46
N LYS A 29 -0.01 -8.25 -2.82
CA LYS A 29 -0.39 -8.93 -4.08
C LYS A 29 0.17 -8.22 -5.32
N LEU A 30 0.12 -6.89 -5.35
CA LEU A 30 0.73 -6.09 -6.43
C LEU A 30 2.25 -6.25 -6.43
N ALA A 31 2.90 -6.26 -5.27
CA ALA A 31 4.33 -6.48 -5.12
C ALA A 31 4.76 -7.85 -5.67
N MET A 32 4.07 -8.93 -5.29
CA MET A 32 4.36 -10.28 -5.80
C MET A 32 4.22 -10.37 -7.32
N LYS A 33 3.19 -9.72 -7.89
CA LYS A 33 2.97 -9.69 -9.33
C LYS A 33 4.09 -8.88 -10.02
N TYR A 34 4.35 -7.67 -9.53
CA TYR A 34 5.37 -6.77 -10.06
C TYR A 34 6.75 -7.43 -10.07
N TYR A 35 7.16 -8.02 -8.94
CA TYR A 35 8.40 -8.77 -8.80
C TYR A 35 8.52 -9.88 -9.86
N LYS A 36 7.50 -10.74 -9.99
CA LYS A 36 7.51 -11.86 -10.96
C LYS A 36 7.57 -11.38 -12.40
N ASP A 37 6.79 -10.34 -12.73
CA ASP A 37 6.74 -9.80 -14.08
C ASP A 37 8.10 -9.21 -14.46
N HIS A 38 8.72 -8.42 -13.58
CA HIS A 38 10.00 -7.76 -13.84
C HIS A 38 11.21 -8.73 -13.76
N GLU A 39 11.15 -9.75 -12.92
CA GLU A 39 12.15 -10.83 -12.91
C GLU A 39 12.10 -11.62 -14.22
N LYS A 40 10.89 -11.89 -14.75
CA LYS A 40 10.70 -12.63 -16.01
C LYS A 40 11.14 -11.84 -17.24
N THR A 41 10.90 -10.53 -17.28
CA THR A 41 11.36 -9.65 -18.38
C THR A 41 12.86 -9.36 -18.30
N GLY A 42 13.49 -9.64 -17.16
CA GLY A 42 14.90 -9.34 -16.90
C GLY A 42 15.16 -7.89 -16.47
N GLU A 43 14.11 -7.07 -16.36
CA GLU A 43 14.16 -5.67 -15.91
C GLU A 43 14.54 -5.55 -14.43
N LEU A 44 14.27 -6.60 -13.64
CA LEU A 44 14.69 -6.70 -12.25
C LEU A 44 15.74 -7.81 -12.10
N GLN A 45 17.01 -7.39 -12.01
CA GLN A 45 18.13 -8.26 -11.65
C GLN A 45 18.32 -8.22 -10.13
N VAL A 46 17.97 -9.30 -9.45
CA VAL A 46 18.12 -9.42 -7.99
C VAL A 46 19.24 -10.38 -7.63
N ASP A 47 20.17 -9.88 -6.81
CA ASP A 47 21.26 -10.66 -6.25
C ASP A 47 20.73 -11.86 -5.44
N TYR A 48 21.51 -12.94 -5.44
CA TYR A 48 21.12 -14.19 -4.81
C TYR A 48 20.65 -14.05 -3.34
N PRO A 49 21.37 -13.34 -2.44
CA PRO A 49 20.92 -13.19 -1.05
C PRO A 49 19.58 -12.45 -0.92
N ILE A 50 19.34 -11.47 -1.77
CA ILE A 50 18.08 -10.70 -1.78
C ILE A 50 16.93 -11.58 -2.30
N ARG A 51 17.20 -12.44 -3.29
CA ARG A 51 16.24 -13.43 -3.77
C ARG A 51 15.83 -14.41 -2.67
N LEU A 52 16.79 -14.87 -1.85
CA LEU A 52 16.50 -15.71 -0.69
C LEU A 52 15.58 -15.01 0.32
N ARG A 53 15.76 -13.71 0.56
CA ARG A 53 14.87 -12.93 1.43
C ARG A 53 13.45 -12.84 0.88
N PHE A 54 13.28 -12.55 -0.41
CA PHE A 54 11.95 -12.58 -1.04
C PHE A 54 11.27 -13.94 -0.90
N MET A 55 12.02 -15.03 -1.06
CA MET A 55 11.51 -16.39 -0.86
C MET A 55 11.10 -16.63 0.59
N ALA A 56 11.93 -16.22 1.56
CA ALA A 56 11.67 -16.36 2.98
C ALA A 56 10.39 -15.62 3.38
N PHE A 57 10.26 -14.34 3.02
CA PHE A 57 9.06 -13.55 3.31
C PHE A 57 7.82 -14.13 2.64
N SER A 58 7.92 -14.60 1.38
CA SER A 58 6.81 -15.23 0.68
C SER A 58 6.34 -16.52 1.38
N LYS A 59 7.29 -17.33 1.88
CA LYS A 59 6.96 -18.54 2.62
C LYS A 59 6.35 -18.22 3.99
N GLN A 60 6.91 -17.26 4.73
CA GLN A 60 6.37 -16.83 6.02
C GLN A 60 4.95 -16.25 5.89
N ALA A 61 4.70 -15.41 4.88
CA ALA A 61 3.37 -14.85 4.62
C ALA A 61 2.32 -15.90 4.23
N ARG A 62 2.76 -17.01 3.61
CA ARG A 62 1.87 -18.08 3.14
C ARG A 62 1.64 -19.19 4.17
N TYR A 63 2.70 -19.60 4.86
CA TYR A 63 2.71 -20.79 5.70
C TYR A 63 2.93 -20.48 7.19
N GLY A 64 3.24 -19.22 7.52
CA GLY A 64 3.61 -18.80 8.86
C GLY A 64 5.04 -19.19 9.21
N VAL A 65 5.31 -19.23 10.52
CA VAL A 65 6.60 -19.61 11.10
C VAL A 65 7.09 -20.94 10.53
N TYR A 66 8.39 -21.01 10.24
CA TYR A 66 9.04 -22.22 9.73
C TYR A 66 8.70 -23.46 10.57
N LYS A 67 8.32 -24.55 9.90
CA LYS A 67 8.17 -25.90 10.49
C LYS A 67 8.89 -26.89 9.60
N ASP A 68 9.58 -27.86 10.19
CA ASP A 68 10.41 -28.83 9.45
C ASP A 68 9.58 -29.65 8.45
N GLU A 69 8.33 -29.94 8.79
CA GLU A 69 7.33 -30.63 7.95
C GLU A 69 6.93 -29.84 6.68
N LEU A 70 7.12 -28.51 6.67
CA LEU A 70 6.77 -27.62 5.56
C LEU A 70 7.97 -27.33 4.64
N ALA A 71 9.13 -27.94 4.92
CA ALA A 71 10.34 -27.74 4.14
C ALA A 71 10.23 -28.28 2.70
N ASP A 72 9.43 -29.33 2.51
CA ASP A 72 9.35 -30.12 1.27
C ASP A 72 8.24 -29.69 0.29
N VAL A 73 7.37 -28.74 0.66
CA VAL A 73 6.29 -28.30 -0.24
C VAL A 73 6.78 -27.23 -1.22
N GLY A 74 6.93 -27.68 -2.47
CA GLY A 74 7.53 -26.98 -3.59
C GLY A 74 6.82 -25.71 -4.09
N TRP A 75 7.66 -24.84 -4.63
CA TRP A 75 7.38 -23.79 -5.62
C TRP A 75 8.66 -23.45 -6.41
N PHE A 76 9.83 -23.80 -5.87
CA PHE A 76 11.11 -23.85 -6.58
C PHE A 76 11.81 -25.15 -6.16
N ASP A 77 12.27 -25.97 -7.12
CA ASP A 77 13.20 -27.09 -6.87
C ASP A 77 14.59 -26.63 -6.32
N LEU A 78 14.69 -25.33 -6.01
CA LEU A 78 15.79 -24.59 -5.39
C LEU A 78 15.50 -24.29 -3.90
N VAL A 79 14.80 -25.15 -3.17
CA VAL A 79 14.93 -25.12 -1.69
C VAL A 79 16.29 -25.71 -1.33
N GLY A 80 17.35 -24.98 -1.70
CA GLY A 80 18.68 -25.20 -1.16
C GLY A 80 18.65 -24.92 0.35
N ASN A 81 19.64 -25.46 1.05
CA ASN A 81 19.86 -25.25 2.47
C ASN A 81 19.79 -23.74 2.86
N ASP A 82 20.19 -22.85 1.98
CA ASP A 82 20.23 -21.41 2.24
C ASP A 82 18.84 -20.76 2.26
N ALA A 83 17.92 -21.17 1.39
CA ALA A 83 16.54 -20.70 1.42
C ALA A 83 15.82 -21.16 2.71
N LYS A 84 16.08 -22.40 3.14
CA LYS A 84 15.60 -22.92 4.42
C LYS A 84 16.15 -22.09 5.59
N LYS A 85 17.46 -21.84 5.62
CA LYS A 85 18.10 -21.01 6.65
C LYS A 85 17.55 -19.58 6.68
N GLU A 86 17.34 -18.95 5.53
CA GLU A 86 16.84 -17.58 5.48
C GLU A 86 15.40 -17.50 6.01
N TRP A 87 14.55 -18.49 5.71
CA TRP A 87 13.21 -18.58 6.29
C TRP A 87 13.25 -18.84 7.81
N GLN A 88 14.11 -19.73 8.28
CA GLN A 88 14.29 -19.99 9.71
C GLN A 88 14.70 -18.73 10.49
N LYS A 89 15.55 -17.87 9.90
CA LYS A 89 15.99 -16.60 10.52
C LYS A 89 14.84 -15.62 10.76
N LEU A 90 13.73 -15.73 10.04
CA LEU A 90 12.57 -14.86 10.24
C LEU A 90 11.89 -15.09 11.59
N GLY A 91 12.10 -16.26 12.22
CA GLY A 91 11.54 -16.55 13.53
C GLY A 91 10.02 -16.43 13.57
N GLU A 92 9.51 -15.71 14.56
CA GLU A 92 8.08 -15.62 14.88
C GLU A 92 7.36 -14.41 14.27
N ILE A 93 7.97 -13.74 13.27
CA ILE A 93 7.26 -12.63 12.61
C ILE A 93 5.93 -13.09 12.03
N SER A 94 4.91 -12.24 12.17
CA SER A 94 3.56 -12.48 11.70
C SER A 94 3.48 -12.53 10.17
N ARG A 95 2.32 -12.97 9.68
CA ARG A 95 2.01 -12.95 8.24
C ARG A 95 2.08 -11.53 7.69
N GLU A 96 1.52 -10.56 8.41
CA GLU A 96 1.46 -9.15 8.03
C GLU A 96 2.86 -8.53 8.02
N GLU A 97 3.70 -8.80 9.03
CA GLU A 97 5.10 -8.35 9.04
C GLU A 97 5.90 -8.92 7.87
N ALA A 98 5.72 -10.21 7.57
CA ALA A 98 6.37 -10.82 6.41
C ALA A 98 5.94 -10.18 5.07
N MET A 99 4.65 -9.85 4.93
CA MET A 99 4.16 -9.11 3.76
C MET A 99 4.75 -7.71 3.66
N LEU A 100 4.82 -7.00 4.79
CA LEU A 100 5.38 -5.65 4.85
C LEU A 100 6.87 -5.66 4.50
N GLU A 101 7.63 -6.60 5.04
CA GLU A 101 9.06 -6.74 4.73
C GLU A 101 9.31 -7.09 3.26
N PHE A 102 8.46 -7.92 2.65
CA PHE A 102 8.50 -8.14 1.21
C PHE A 102 8.33 -6.82 0.43
N VAL A 103 7.32 -6.02 0.82
CA VAL A 103 7.01 -4.73 0.18
C VAL A 103 8.15 -3.73 0.37
N ARG A 104 8.69 -3.60 1.59
CA ARG A 104 9.85 -2.75 1.90
C ARG A 104 11.07 -3.15 1.09
N LEU A 105 11.38 -4.45 1.03
CA LEU A 105 12.51 -4.94 0.25
C LEU A 105 12.33 -4.63 -1.23
N LEU A 106 11.12 -4.82 -1.79
CA LEU A 106 10.85 -4.52 -3.19
C LEU A 106 10.99 -3.02 -3.50
N ASP A 107 10.49 -2.15 -2.63
CA ASP A 107 10.61 -0.70 -2.77
C ASP A 107 12.08 -0.24 -2.76
N VAL A 108 12.93 -0.89 -1.97
CA VAL A 108 14.37 -0.61 -1.93
C VAL A 108 15.07 -1.08 -3.21
N VAL A 109 14.82 -2.32 -3.66
CA VAL A 109 15.54 -2.89 -4.82
C VAL A 109 14.96 -2.43 -6.15
N CYS A 110 13.73 -1.93 -6.15
CA CYS A 110 13.05 -1.42 -7.32
C CYS A 110 12.22 -0.17 -6.98
N PRO A 111 12.85 1.01 -6.87
CA PRO A 111 12.18 2.25 -6.47
C PRO A 111 11.04 2.70 -7.40
N THR A 112 10.93 2.12 -8.60
CA THR A 112 9.80 2.32 -9.52
C THR A 112 8.51 1.62 -9.05
N PHE A 113 8.61 0.70 -8.09
CA PHE A 113 7.47 -0.03 -7.54
C PHE A 113 6.47 0.89 -6.82
N LYS A 114 6.92 1.75 -5.90
CA LYS A 114 6.01 2.66 -5.18
C LYS A 114 5.25 3.62 -6.09
N PRO A 115 5.89 4.29 -7.07
CA PRO A 115 5.17 5.04 -8.11
C PRO A 115 4.14 4.19 -8.85
N PHE A 116 4.49 2.97 -9.25
CA PHE A 116 3.57 2.04 -9.93
C PHE A 116 2.32 1.75 -9.08
N VAL A 117 2.48 1.43 -7.79
CA VAL A 117 1.33 1.15 -6.91
C VAL A 117 0.46 2.39 -6.71
N LYS A 118 1.08 3.58 -6.53
CA LYS A 118 0.34 4.84 -6.41
C LYS A 118 -0.46 5.18 -7.66
N GLU A 119 0.08 4.90 -8.84
CA GLU A 119 -0.64 5.04 -10.10
C GLU A 119 -1.83 4.08 -10.17
N GLN A 120 -1.66 2.81 -9.80
CA GLN A 120 -2.77 1.85 -9.73
C GLN A 120 -3.86 2.34 -8.75
N ALA A 121 -3.48 2.87 -7.59
CA ALA A 121 -4.41 3.43 -6.62
C ALA A 121 -5.18 4.64 -7.16
N ALA A 122 -4.50 5.53 -7.90
CA ALA A 122 -5.14 6.68 -8.55
C ALA A 122 -6.13 6.27 -9.67
N LEU A 123 -5.85 5.17 -10.38
CA LEU A 123 -6.74 4.62 -11.40
C LEU A 123 -7.97 3.92 -10.81
N GLU A 124 -7.80 3.25 -9.66
CA GLU A 124 -8.88 2.59 -8.91
C GLU A 124 -9.67 3.57 -8.01
N ALA A 125 -9.11 4.76 -7.73
CA ALA A 125 -9.82 5.81 -7.04
C ALA A 125 -11.09 6.17 -7.83
N PRO A 126 -12.25 6.31 -7.16
CA PRO A 126 -13.45 6.75 -7.83
C PRO A 126 -13.18 8.06 -8.54
N LYS A 127 -13.20 8.07 -9.88
CA LYS A 127 -13.28 9.31 -10.64
C LYS A 127 -14.46 10.07 -10.04
N LEU A 128 -14.24 11.27 -9.51
CA LEU A 128 -15.33 12.18 -9.12
C LEU A 128 -16.06 12.61 -10.40
N ASN A 129 -16.87 11.68 -10.92
CA ASN A 129 -17.85 11.83 -11.98
C ASN A 129 -19.02 10.92 -11.62
N GLY A 130 -19.76 11.33 -10.59
CA GLY A 130 -21.22 11.20 -10.49
C GLY A 130 -21.89 9.83 -10.51
N LYS A 131 -21.23 8.68 -10.62
CA LYS A 131 -21.89 7.36 -10.57
C LYS A 131 -21.00 6.28 -9.94
N THR A 132 -21.36 5.86 -8.74
CA THR A 132 -20.92 4.60 -8.13
C THR A 132 -21.87 3.47 -8.55
N PRO A 133 -21.36 2.25 -8.80
CA PRO A 133 -21.76 1.18 -7.88
C PRO A 133 -20.64 0.18 -7.53
N TYR A 134 -20.54 -0.04 -6.22
CA TYR A 134 -20.26 -1.29 -5.49
C TYR A 134 -18.93 -2.05 -5.62
N LEU A 135 -18.27 -2.08 -4.45
CA LEU A 135 -17.41 -3.12 -3.91
C LEU A 135 -18.17 -4.44 -3.70
N ASN A 136 -17.47 -5.56 -3.76
CA ASN A 136 -17.98 -6.86 -3.30
C ASN A 136 -17.10 -7.43 -2.20
N GLY A 137 -17.68 -7.67 -1.01
CA GLY A 137 -17.25 -8.74 -0.13
C GLY A 137 -16.86 -8.40 1.32
N LYS A 138 -17.89 -8.30 2.17
CA LYS A 138 -17.95 -8.70 3.60
C LYS A 138 -17.47 -7.72 4.70
N ALA A 139 -18.40 -6.88 5.14
CA ALA A 139 -18.68 -6.60 6.55
C ALA A 139 -20.11 -6.01 6.68
N ASP A 140 -21.11 -6.88 6.86
CA ASP A 140 -22.51 -6.50 7.10
C ASP A 140 -22.67 -6.03 8.56
N SER A 141 -22.38 -4.76 8.80
CA SER A 141 -22.91 -4.05 9.96
C SER A 141 -23.18 -2.63 9.53
N GLN A 142 -24.45 -2.29 9.40
CA GLN A 142 -24.95 -0.96 9.05
C GLN A 142 -24.26 0.15 9.87
N GLU A 143 -23.95 -0.12 11.14
CA GLU A 143 -23.17 0.76 12.03
C GLU A 143 -21.75 1.07 11.54
N VAL A 144 -21.04 0.11 10.94
CA VAL A 144 -19.65 0.30 10.48
C VAL A 144 -19.64 1.21 9.25
N ILE A 145 -20.62 1.02 8.37
CA ILE A 145 -20.83 1.88 7.20
C ILE A 145 -21.19 3.30 7.64
N GLU A 146 -22.10 3.44 8.61
CA GLU A 146 -22.52 4.75 9.14
C GLU A 146 -21.38 5.47 9.86
N LYS A 147 -20.60 4.78 10.69
CA LYS A 147 -19.41 5.36 11.36
C LYS A 147 -18.37 5.83 10.34
N TYR A 148 -18.09 5.03 9.32
CA TYR A 148 -17.15 5.43 8.28
C TYR A 148 -17.64 6.65 7.47
N GLN A 149 -18.94 6.69 7.15
CA GLN A 149 -19.56 7.85 6.48
C GLN A 149 -19.50 9.10 7.34
N GLN A 150 -19.81 8.99 8.64
CA GLN A 150 -19.71 10.10 9.58
C GLN A 150 -18.28 10.60 9.72
N GLN A 151 -17.31 9.70 9.86
CA GLN A 151 -15.90 10.05 9.99
C GLN A 151 -15.39 10.76 8.73
N LYS A 152 -15.74 10.26 7.55
CA LYS A 152 -15.41 10.89 6.28
C LYS A 152 -16.00 12.30 6.18
N LYS A 153 -17.27 12.49 6.59
CA LYS A 153 -17.94 13.79 6.60
C LYS A 153 -17.23 14.77 7.56
N GLN A 154 -16.84 14.32 8.75
CA GLN A 154 -16.11 15.14 9.72
C GLN A 154 -14.74 15.59 9.19
N ILE A 155 -13.98 14.70 8.57
CA ILE A 155 -12.67 15.03 7.97
C ILE A 155 -12.86 16.06 6.85
N GLN A 156 -13.84 15.84 5.98
CA GLN A 156 -14.14 16.75 4.88
C GLN A 156 -14.57 18.13 5.40
N GLU A 157 -15.42 18.19 6.41
CA GLU A 157 -15.85 19.45 7.03
C GLU A 157 -14.69 20.16 7.75
N ALA A 158 -13.83 19.44 8.46
CA ALA A 158 -12.65 20.02 9.11
C ALA A 158 -11.67 20.60 8.08
N LEU A 159 -11.40 19.86 7.00
CA LEU A 159 -10.54 20.33 5.92
C LEU A 159 -11.15 21.54 5.22
N ASN A 160 -12.47 21.49 4.93
CA ASN A 160 -13.20 22.60 4.34
C ASN A 160 -13.16 23.84 5.24
N LYS A 161 -13.31 23.70 6.57
CA LYS A 161 -13.19 24.84 7.51
C LYS A 161 -11.80 25.45 7.50
N GLN A 162 -10.75 24.62 7.47
CA GLN A 162 -9.37 25.11 7.44
C GLN A 162 -9.04 25.85 6.13
N THR A 163 -9.55 25.37 5.01
CA THR A 163 -9.25 25.91 3.67
C THR A 163 -10.30 26.90 3.15
N TYR A 164 -11.41 27.08 3.87
CA TYR A 164 -12.54 27.94 3.47
C TYR A 164 -12.08 29.35 3.09
N HIS A 165 -11.22 29.96 3.91
CA HIS A 165 -10.73 31.31 3.65
C HIS A 165 -9.84 31.39 2.41
N GLN A 166 -9.07 30.33 2.12
CA GLN A 166 -8.22 30.25 0.93
C GLN A 166 -9.10 30.10 -0.33
N PHE A 167 -10.12 29.25 -0.27
CA PHE A 167 -11.10 29.09 -1.35
C PHE A 167 -11.91 30.38 -1.58
N LEU A 168 -12.31 31.07 -0.52
CA LEU A 168 -13.07 32.32 -0.62
C LEU A 168 -12.23 33.44 -1.24
N ALA A 169 -10.98 33.61 -0.79
CA ALA A 169 -10.07 34.61 -1.35
C ALA A 169 -9.78 34.34 -2.83
N TYR A 170 -9.58 33.07 -3.21
CA TYR A 170 -9.39 32.67 -4.60
C TYR A 170 -10.64 32.94 -5.44
N ALA A 171 -11.83 32.61 -4.95
CA ALA A 171 -13.10 32.86 -5.64
C ALA A 171 -13.33 34.36 -5.86
N GLN A 172 -13.01 35.21 -4.88
CA GLN A 172 -13.13 36.66 -4.99
C GLN A 172 -12.15 37.27 -6.02
N GLN A 173 -10.93 36.73 -6.13
CA GLN A 173 -9.95 37.20 -7.13
C GLN A 173 -10.29 36.76 -8.55
N ASN A 174 -10.86 35.57 -8.74
CA ASN A 174 -11.10 35.01 -10.07
C ASN A 174 -12.52 35.26 -10.61
N PHE A 175 -13.48 35.61 -9.74
CA PHE A 175 -14.88 35.87 -10.13
C PHE A 175 -15.43 37.17 -9.48
N PRO A 176 -14.99 38.36 -9.90
CA PRO A 176 -15.55 39.61 -9.41
C PRO A 176 -16.99 39.79 -9.92
N GLY A 177 -17.99 39.48 -9.08
CA GLY A 177 -19.37 39.92 -9.30
C GLY A 177 -20.48 38.86 -9.28
N GLU A 178 -20.24 37.60 -8.95
CA GLU A 178 -21.35 36.65 -8.79
C GLU A 178 -21.88 36.63 -7.34
N PRO A 179 -23.19 36.80 -7.12
CA PRO A 179 -23.77 36.79 -5.79
C PRO A 179 -23.58 35.42 -5.14
N GLN A 180 -23.05 35.44 -3.92
CA GLN A 180 -22.89 34.26 -3.07
C GLN A 180 -24.21 33.50 -2.96
N LYS A 181 -24.29 32.31 -3.56
CA LYS A 181 -25.26 31.31 -3.10
C LYS A 181 -24.75 30.75 -1.78
N VAL A 182 -25.02 31.49 -0.72
CA VAL A 182 -25.00 30.97 0.64
C VAL A 182 -26.03 29.83 0.64
N ARG A 183 -25.57 28.58 0.78
CA ARG A 183 -26.47 27.50 1.22
C ARG A 183 -26.76 27.81 2.68
N GLU A 184 -27.89 28.46 2.92
CA GLU A 184 -28.54 28.45 4.22
C GLU A 184 -28.99 27.01 4.50
N ASP A 185 -28.49 26.48 5.62
CA ASP A 185 -28.80 25.27 6.39
C ASP A 185 -29.66 24.15 5.76
#